data_AF-A0A961IY52-F1
#
_entry.id   AF-A0A961IY52-F1
#
_cell.length_a   1.000
_cell.length_b   1.000
_cell.length_c   1.000
_cell.angle_alpha   90.00
_cell.angle_beta   90.00
_cell.angle_gamma   90.00
#
_symmetry.space_group_name_H-M   'P 1'
#
loop_
_entity.id
_entity.type
_entity.pdbx_description
1 polymer ?
#
loop_
_entity_poly.entity_id
_entity_poly.type
_entity_poly.pdbx_seq_one_letter_code
_entity_poly.pdbx_strand_id
1 'polypeptide(L)' 'WPPIPYSYDTINDIGTAAPSAPDGDHWLGTDDTARDVLARVIYGFRLSVLFTIIVTIVTSLVGIIAGALQGFFGGLV' A
#
# COMPACT_ATOMS: atom_id res chain seq x y z
N TRP A 1 -5.76 21.20 8.18
CA TRP A 1 -4.33 21.05 7.85
C TRP A 1 -4.10 19.59 7.51
N PRO A 2 -3.56 19.22 6.32
CA PRO A 2 -3.22 17.82 6.06
C PRO A 2 -2.10 17.38 7.03
N PRO A 3 -2.16 16.15 7.58
CA PRO A 3 -1.14 15.65 8.52
C PRO A 3 0.27 15.56 7.92
N ILE A 4 0.38 15.46 6.58
CA ILE A 4 1.65 15.40 5.85
C ILE A 4 1.59 16.49 4.76
N PRO A 5 2.42 17.54 4.87
CA PRO A 5 2.41 18.66 3.92
C PRO A 5 3.23 18.39 2.65
N TYR A 6 3.94 17.26 2.58
CA TYR A 6 4.83 16.90 1.46
C TYR A 6 4.16 15.97 0.46
N SER A 7 4.39 16.20 -0.84
CA SER A 7 4.00 15.26 -1.91
C SER A 7 4.99 14.11 -1.99
N TYR A 8 4.52 12.91 -2.38
CA TYR A 8 5.36 11.69 -2.51
C TYR A 8 6.54 11.84 -3.49
N ASP A 9 6.51 12.85 -4.35
CA ASP A 9 7.52 13.12 -5.37
C ASP A 9 8.38 14.37 -5.08
N THR A 10 8.09 15.07 -3.98
CA THR A 10 8.86 16.26 -3.57
C THR A 10 10.24 15.83 -3.08
N ILE A 11 11.28 16.28 -3.79
CA ILE A 11 12.67 16.16 -3.34
C ILE A 11 12.88 17.23 -2.28
N ASN A 12 13.13 16.81 -1.03
CA ASN A 12 13.38 17.74 0.07
C ASN A 12 14.84 18.16 0.07
N ASP A 13 15.10 19.45 0.28
CA ASP A 13 16.45 19.96 0.47
C ASP A 13 16.87 19.75 1.94
N ILE A 14 17.37 18.54 2.23
CA ILE A 14 17.71 18.06 3.59
C ILE A 14 19.04 18.62 4.13
N GLY A 15 19.74 19.49 3.38
CA GLY A 15 21.01 20.12 3.81
C GLY A 15 22.15 19.14 4.16
N THR A 16 21.93 17.85 3.95
CA THR A 16 22.78 16.70 4.32
C THR A 16 22.75 15.68 3.18
N ALA A 17 23.69 14.74 3.17
CA ALA A 17 23.67 13.67 2.18
C ALA A 17 22.47 12.75 2.43
N ALA A 18 21.67 12.49 1.39
CA ALA A 18 20.69 11.40 1.43
C ALA A 18 21.42 10.05 1.53
N PRO A 19 20.86 9.06 2.24
CA PRO A 19 19.65 9.11 3.07
C PRO A 19 19.92 9.73 4.46
N SER A 20 19.00 10.58 4.94
CA SER A 20 19.04 11.13 6.30
C SER A 20 18.32 10.22 7.31
N ALA A 21 18.78 10.25 8.56
CA ALA A 21 18.16 9.55 9.69
C ALA A 21 16.75 10.11 10.00
N PRO A 22 15.92 9.40 10.78
CA PRO A 22 14.60 9.88 11.19
C PRO A 22 14.67 11.20 11.96
N ASP A 23 13.85 12.17 11.56
CA ASP A 23 13.76 13.51 12.17
C ASP A 23 12.29 13.94 12.36
N GLY A 24 12.06 15.03 13.09
CA GLY A 24 10.72 15.55 13.40
C GLY A 24 9.85 15.84 12.16
N ASP A 25 10.47 16.14 11.03
CA ASP A 25 9.82 16.37 9.73
C ASP A 25 9.79 15.11 8.83
N HIS A 26 10.72 14.17 9.03
CA HIS A 26 10.81 12.89 8.29
C HIS A 26 10.84 11.72 9.27
N TRP A 27 9.68 11.29 9.74
CA TRP A 27 9.58 10.33 10.85
C TRP A 27 10.20 8.96 10.57
N LEU A 28 10.35 8.60 9.29
CA LEU A 28 11.04 7.37 8.86
C LEU A 28 12.34 7.67 8.10
N GLY A 29 12.80 8.93 8.11
CA GLY A 29 13.93 9.41 7.31
C GLY A 29 13.57 9.65 5.85
N THR A 30 14.60 9.88 5.03
CA THR A 30 14.45 10.07 3.59
C THR A 30 15.04 8.92 2.79
N ASP A 31 14.48 8.63 1.62
CA ASP A 31 15.02 7.66 0.66
C ASP A 31 16.28 8.19 -0.06
N ASP A 32 16.91 7.39 -0.92
CA ASP A 32 18.14 7.70 -1.69
C ASP A 32 18.08 9.00 -2.53
N THR A 33 16.88 9.54 -2.74
CA THR A 33 16.62 10.79 -3.47
C THR A 33 16.13 11.93 -2.55
N ALA A 34 16.41 11.87 -1.24
CA ALA A 34 15.96 12.85 -0.24
C ALA A 34 14.42 13.02 -0.13
N ARG A 35 13.66 11.97 -0.44
CA ARG A 35 12.18 11.97 -0.39
C ARG A 35 11.70 11.34 0.91
N ASP A 36 10.60 11.84 1.46
CA ASP A 36 10.02 11.29 2.70
C ASP A 36 9.52 9.84 2.49
N VAL A 37 10.10 8.90 3.26
CA VAL A 37 9.74 7.48 3.24
C VAL A 37 8.32 7.27 3.80
N LEU A 38 7.93 7.99 4.84
CA LEU A 38 6.59 7.87 5.45
C LEU A 38 5.50 8.29 4.47
N ALA A 39 5.70 9.41 3.78
CA ALA A 39 4.79 9.86 2.74
C ALA A 39 4.62 8.78 1.66
N ARG A 40 5.71 8.17 1.17
CA ARG A 40 5.65 7.12 0.16
C ARG A 40 4.93 5.87 0.62
N VAL A 41 5.08 5.46 1.88
CA VAL A 41 4.35 4.31 2.45
C VAL A 41 2.85 4.60 2.47
N ILE A 42 2.43 5.78 2.92
CA ILE A 42 1.01 6.14 3.01
C ILE A 42 0.37 6.28 1.63
N TYR A 43 1.06 6.91 0.67
CA TYR A 43 0.58 7.01 -0.71
C TYR A 43 0.58 5.64 -1.40
N GLY A 44 1.58 4.80 -1.16
CA GLY A 44 1.64 3.43 -1.66
C GLY A 44 0.52 2.54 -1.09
N PHE A 45 0.21 2.71 0.20
CA PHE A 45 -0.85 1.97 0.89
C PHE A 45 -2.22 2.12 0.20
N ARG A 46 -2.54 3.32 -0.32
CA ARG A 46 -3.78 3.55 -1.08
C ARG A 46 -3.92 2.58 -2.27
N LEU A 47 -2.84 2.38 -3.04
CA LEU A 47 -2.85 1.48 -4.19
C LEU A 47 -2.96 0.02 -3.74
N SER A 48 -2.22 -0.36 -2.69
CA SER A 48 -2.27 -1.72 -2.14
C SER A 48 -3.67 -2.09 -1.65
N VAL A 49 -4.36 -1.20 -0.93
CA VAL A 49 -5.72 -1.46 -0.44
C VAL A 49 -6.69 -1.65 -1.61
N LEU A 50 -6.67 -0.76 -2.61
CA LEU A 50 -7.53 -0.90 -3.78
C LEU A 50 -7.28 -2.22 -4.53
N PHE A 51 -6.01 -2.58 -4.72
CA PHE A 51 -5.63 -3.84 -5.36
C PHE A 51 -6.16 -5.04 -4.57
N THR A 52 -5.94 -5.08 -3.25
CA THR A 52 -6.40 -6.20 -2.42
C THR A 52 -7.92 -6.35 -2.41
N ILE A 53 -8.68 -5.25 -2.34
CA ILE A 53 -10.16 -5.31 -2.40
C ILE A 53 -10.63 -5.97 -3.71
N ILE A 54 -10.05 -5.57 -4.84
CA ILE A 54 -10.39 -6.13 -6.16
C ILE A 54 -10.06 -7.62 -6.20
N VAL A 55 -8.84 -8.00 -5.78
CA VAL A 55 -8.40 -9.40 -5.76
C VAL A 55 -9.31 -10.23 -4.86
N THR A 56 -9.60 -9.78 -3.64
CA THR A 56 -10.47 -10.49 -2.70
C THR A 56 -11.85 -10.72 -3.28
N ILE A 57 -12.47 -9.74 -3.93
CA ILE A 57 -13.79 -9.91 -4.56
C ILE A 57 -13.73 -10.97 -5.65
N VAL A 58 -12.77 -10.88 -6.56
CA VAL A 58 -12.64 -11.82 -7.68
C VAL A 58 -12.36 -13.25 -7.18
N THR A 59 -11.40 -13.41 -6.27
CA THR A 59 -11.07 -14.70 -5.68
C THR A 59 -12.25 -15.29 -4.91
N SER A 60 -13.00 -14.47 -4.17
CA SER A 60 -14.20 -14.94 -3.45
C SER A 60 -15.26 -15.44 -4.41
N LEU A 61 -15.53 -14.72 -5.51
CA LEU A 61 -16.50 -15.14 -6.52
C LEU A 61 -16.11 -16.48 -7.15
N VAL A 62 -14.84 -16.64 -7.53
CA VAL A 62 -14.32 -17.90 -8.07
C VAL A 62 -14.46 -19.03 -7.05
N GLY A 63 -14.07 -18.78 -5.80
CA GLY A 63 -14.19 -19.77 -4.71
C GLY A 63 -15.63 -20.18 -4.43
N ILE A 64 -16.57 -19.22 -4.44
CA ILE A 64 -18.01 -19.49 -4.25
C ILE A 64 -18.55 -20.34 -5.40
N ILE A 65 -18.22 -20.01 -6.66
CA ILE A 65 -18.69 -20.78 -7.82
C ILE A 65 -18.12 -22.21 -7.77
N ALA A 66 -16.82 -22.35 -7.54
CA ALA A 66 -16.17 -23.65 -7.43
C ALA A 66 -16.78 -24.48 -6.28
N GLY A 67 -16.96 -23.88 -5.10
CA GLY A 67 -17.57 -24.53 -3.94
C GLY A 67 -19.03 -24.90 -4.17
N ALA A 68 -19.82 -24.05 -4.84
CA ALA A 68 -21.21 -24.34 -5.18
C ALA A 68 -21.33 -25.51 -6.16
N LEU A 69 -20.47 -25.57 -7.18
CA LEU A 69 -20.40 -26.70 -8.11
C LEU A 69 -20.01 -27.98 -7.38
N GLN A 70 -18.97 -27.93 -6.53
CA GLN A 70 -18.55 -29.08 -5.72
C GLN A 70 -19.64 -29.53 -4.76
N GLY A 71 -20.39 -28.62 -4.13
CA GLY A 71 -21.50 -28.96 -3.25
C GLY A 71 -22.68 -29.60 -4.00
N PHE A 72 -22.99 -29.10 -5.21
CA PHE A 72 -24.06 -29.65 -6.04
C PHE A 72 -23.76 -31.09 -6.51
N PHE A 73 -22.54 -31.36 -6.97
CA PHE A 73 -22.15 -32.69 -7.46
C PHE A 73 -21.67 -33.64 -6.35
N GLY A 74 -21.04 -33.12 -5.30
CA GLY A 74 -20.47 -33.89 -4.19
C GLY A 74 -21.46 -34.27 -3.10
N GLY A 75 -22.61 -33.57 -2.99
CA GLY A 75 -23.72 -33.96 -2.11
C GLY A 75 -24.66 -35.02 -2.72
N LEU A 76 -24.36 -35.48 -3.93
CA LEU A 76 -25.16 -36.45 -4.69
C LEU A 76 -24.72 -37.91 -4.49
N VAL A 77 -23.86 -38.17 -3.49
CA VAL A 77 -23.35 -39.50 -3.12
C VAL A 77 -23.87 -39.93 -1.76
#